data_AF-A0A1H4HZD9-F1
#
_entry.id   AF-A0A1H4HZD9-F1
#
_cell.length_a   1.000
_cell.length_b   1.000
_cell.length_c   1.000
_cell.angle_alpha   90.00
_cell.angle_beta   90.00
_cell.angle_gamma   90.00
#
_symmetry.space_group_name_H-M   'P 1'
#
loop_
_entity.id
_entity.type
_entity.pdbx_description
1 polymer ?
#
loop_
_entity_poly.entity_id
_entity_poly.type
_entity_poly.pdbx_seq_one_letter_code
_entity_poly.pdbx_strand_id
1 'polypeptide(L)' 'MLSDEMLLDSYHKAIELDLERDFIALLLAEIHKRKLGTDVSAILH' A
#
# COMPACT_ATOMS: atom_id res chain seq x y z
N MET A 1 15.84 3.09 -0.52
CA MET A 1 14.42 3.50 -0.51
C MET A 1 13.67 2.61 -1.48
N LEU A 2 12.46 2.14 -1.14
CA LEU A 2 11.61 1.41 -2.09
C LEU A 2 11.25 2.32 -3.26
N SER A 3 11.25 1.78 -4.49
CA SER A 3 10.61 2.45 -5.63
C SER A 3 9.10 2.52 -5.42
N ASP A 4 8.43 3.39 -6.17
CA ASP A 4 6.98 3.58 -6.04
C ASP A 4 6.20 2.30 -6.39
N GLU A 5 6.64 1.57 -7.43
CA GLU A 5 6.06 0.27 -7.81
C GLU A 5 6.22 -0.79 -6.71
N MET A 6 7.41 -0.91 -6.12
CA MET A 6 7.65 -1.86 -5.03
C MET A 6 6.87 -1.53 -3.77
N LEU A 7 6.65 -0.25 -3.49
CA LEU A 7 5.88 0.19 -2.33
C LEU A 7 4.40 -0.20 -2.47
N LEU A 8 3.82 -0.01 -3.65
CA LEU A 8 2.45 -0.43 -3.95
C LEU A 8 2.30 -1.95 -3.92
N ASP A 9 3.21 -2.70 -4.56
CA ASP A 9 3.21 -4.17 -4.52
C ASP A 9 3.34 -4.71 -3.10
N SER A 10 4.21 -4.10 -2.28
CA SER A 10 4.38 -4.48 -0.87
C SER A 10 3.11 -4.22 -0.06
N TYR A 11 2.40 -3.11 -0.31
CA TYR A 11 1.13 -2.80 0.37
C TYR A 11 0.04 -3.81 0.02
N HIS A 12 -0.12 -4.15 -1.27
CA HIS A 12 -1.10 -5.15 -1.69
C HIS A 12 -0.80 -6.53 -1.11
N LYS A 13 0.47 -6.97 -1.16
CA LYS A 13 0.89 -8.25 -0.55
C LYS A 13 0.70 -8.27 0.97
N ALA A 14 0.95 -7.15 1.64
CA ALA A 14 0.76 -7.07 3.08
C ALA A 14 -0.71 -7.24 3.49
N ILE A 15 -1.65 -6.75 2.67
CA ILE A 15 -3.08 -6.98 2.85
C ILE A 15 -3.44 -8.44 2.54
N GLU A 16 -2.96 -8.98 1.42
CA GLU A 16 -3.25 -10.37 1.00
C GLU A 16 -2.79 -11.40 2.04
N LEU A 17 -1.64 -11.14 2.67
CA LEU A 17 -1.06 -12.01 3.69
C LEU A 17 -1.58 -11.75 5.11
N ASP A 18 -2.55 -10.82 5.27
CA ASP A 18 -3.09 -10.39 6.56
C ASP A 18 -1.99 -10.05 7.60
N LEU A 19 -0.99 -9.26 7.16
CA LEU A 19 0.10 -8.82 8.03
C LEU A 19 -0.41 -7.83 9.09
N GLU A 20 0.44 -7.57 10.09
CA GLU A 20 0.08 -6.67 11.18
C GLU A 20 -0.37 -5.29 10.67
N ARG A 21 -1.46 -4.79 11.25
CA ARG A 21 -2.08 -3.53 10.84
C ARG A 21 -1.14 -2.34 10.93
N ASP A 22 -0.24 -2.33 11.92
CA ASP A 22 0.74 -1.26 12.08
C ASP A 22 1.74 -1.25 10.92
N PHE A 23 2.14 -2.42 10.42
CA PHE A 23 2.99 -2.52 9.23
C PHE A 23 2.27 -2.01 7.98
N ILE A 24 1.03 -2.41 7.77
CA ILE A 24 0.19 -1.94 6.65
C ILE A 24 0.01 -0.42 6.72
N ALA A 25 -0.22 0.13 7.91
CA ALA A 25 -0.37 1.57 8.13
C ALA A 25 0.89 2.36 7.78
N LEU A 26 2.09 1.81 8.04
CA LEU A 26 3.35 2.43 7.65
C LEU A 26 3.52 2.51 6.13
N LEU A 27 3.15 1.44 5.41
CA LEU A 27 3.18 1.44 3.94
C LEU A 27 2.20 2.46 3.37
N LEU A 28 0.98 2.51 3.91
CA LEU A 28 -0.05 3.46 3.51
C LEU A 28 0.36 4.91 3.76
N ALA A 29 1.01 5.19 4.89
CA ALA A 29 1.52 6.52 5.21
C ALA A 29 2.58 6.99 4.20
N GLU A 30 3.49 6.09 3.78
CA GLU A 30 4.51 6.41 2.79
C GLU A 30 3.92 6.60 1.39
N ILE A 31 2.92 5.79 1.00
CA ILE A 31 2.14 5.95 -0.25
C ILE A 31 1.50 7.34 -0.31
N HIS A 32 0.81 7.74 0.76
CA HIS A 32 0.19 9.06 0.85
C HIS A 32 1.23 10.19 0.80
N LYS A 33 2.37 10.03 1.50
CA LYS A 33 3.47 11.01 1.50
C LYS A 33 3.98 11.28 0.08
N ARG A 34 4.03 10.25 -0.75
CA ARG A 34 4.50 10.32 -2.15
C ARG A 34 3.39 10.61 -3.16
N LYS A 35 2.14 10.70 -2.72
CA LYS A 35 0.95 10.90 -3.57
C LYS A 35 0.82 9.80 -4.64
N LEU A 36 1.18 8.57 -4.30
CA LEU A 36 0.96 7.42 -5.17
C LEU A 36 -0.52 7.06 -5.10
N GLY A 37 -1.21 7.08 -6.25
CA GLY A 37 -2.60 6.68 -6.32
C GLY A 37 -2.72 5.20 -5.97
N THR A 38 -3.22 4.88 -4.79
CA THR A 38 -3.82 3.57 -4.53
C THR A 38 -5.21 3.64 -5.09
N ASP A 39 -5.44 3.10 -6.28
CA ASP A 39 -6.78 3.01 -6.87
C ASP A 39 -7.62 1.98 -6.09
N VAL A 40 -7.95 2.31 -4.83
CA VAL A 40 -8.85 1.52 -3.99
C VAL A 40 -10.28 1.57 -4.55
N SER A 41 -10.56 2.52 -5.46
CA SER A 41 -11.85 2.65 -6.14
C SER A 41 -12.11 1.57 -7.20
N ALA A 42 -11.08 0.84 -7.66
CA ALA A 42 -11.24 -0.17 -8.71
C ALA A 42 -11.81 -1.51 -8.21
N ILE A 43 -11.87 -1.73 -6.89
CA ILE A 43 -12.33 -3.01 -6.28
C ILE A 43 -13.80 -2.94 -5.81
N LEU A 44 -14.42 -1.75 -5.84
CA LEU A 44 -15.80 -1.53 -5.37
C LEU A 44 -16.86 -1.46 -6.47
N HIS A 45 -16.60 -1.99 -7.68
CA HIS A 45 -17.55 -1.93 -8.80
C HIS A 45 -17.96 -3.29 -9.36
#